data_AF-A0A1X7EJ97-F1
#
_entry.id   AF-A0A1X7EJ97-F1
#
_cell.length_a   1.000
_cell.length_b   1.000
_cell.length_c   1.000
_cell.angle_alpha   90.00
_cell.angle_beta   90.00
_cell.angle_gamma   90.00
#
_symmetry.space_group_name_H-M   'P 1'
#
loop_
_entity.id
_entity.type
_entity.pdbx_description
1 polymer ?
#
loop_
_entity_poly.entity_id
_entity_poly.type
_entity_poly.pdbx_seq_one_letter_code
_entity_poly.pdbx_strand_id
1 'polypeptide(L)'
;MSTYYTEREYGARPPSIDTIDERLWAGLYSLIQTRIEDGSFGLRFPGQCPDGNGPCGCDEQSFRRVLAAEVPWIEWPLSATEVPETPVILDLLEFCAKAVGEPVQGAYHSYFRHYHLSWDREAGLERFVADVNMLFRRNSLAFELTSAGEARRVLPAPLADTIGWALFQTGDAETDRLLEAARRRILLPKPEERQDALEKLWDAFERMKTLEPGPNKRIQADALLDRVAAPGSAFREALGREAAELTSIGNSFRIRHFEVTQEALTSADHIEYLFTRMFAFVRLVLRGTGRGG
;
A
#
# COMPACT_ATOMS: atom_id res chain seq x y z
N MET A 1 10.86 1.42 -19.94
CA MET A 1 9.38 1.42 -20.15
C MET A 1 9.00 2.62 -21.00
N SER A 2 8.11 2.43 -21.98
CA SER A 2 7.56 3.53 -22.78
C SER A 2 6.34 4.12 -22.07
N THR A 3 6.46 5.35 -21.57
CA THR A 3 5.33 6.11 -20.98
C THR A 3 4.36 6.54 -22.08
N TYR A 4 3.04 6.38 -21.89
CA TYR A 4 2.05 6.83 -22.88
C TYR A 4 1.84 8.35 -22.82
N TYR A 5 1.19 8.90 -23.86
CA TYR A 5 0.96 10.34 -24.02
C TYR A 5 0.47 11.02 -22.73
N THR A 6 -0.60 10.52 -22.11
CA THR A 6 -1.17 11.15 -20.91
C THR A 6 -0.22 11.21 -19.72
N GLU A 7 0.66 10.21 -19.55
CA GLU A 7 1.68 10.24 -18.49
C GLU A 7 2.78 11.24 -18.82
N ARG A 8 3.14 11.40 -20.10
CA ARG A 8 4.13 12.39 -20.54
C ARG A 8 3.61 13.82 -20.40
N GLU A 9 2.33 14.04 -20.69
CA GLU A 9 1.72 15.38 -20.65
C GLU A 9 1.26 15.80 -19.24
N TYR A 10 0.75 14.85 -18.44
CA TYR A 10 0.08 15.14 -17.17
C TYR A 10 0.75 14.50 -15.95
N GLY A 11 1.83 13.74 -16.15
CA GLY A 11 2.49 12.98 -15.10
C GLY A 11 1.77 11.66 -14.75
N ALA A 12 2.37 10.90 -13.83
CA ALA A 12 1.77 9.69 -13.31
C ALA A 12 0.56 10.02 -12.43
N ARG A 13 -0.50 9.21 -12.51
CA ARG A 13 -1.65 9.36 -11.62
C ARG A 13 -1.24 9.01 -10.18
N PRO A 14 -1.74 9.75 -9.17
CA PRO A 14 -1.50 9.39 -7.78
C PRO A 14 -2.04 7.98 -7.45
N PRO A 15 -1.33 7.20 -6.62
CA PRO A 15 -1.79 5.90 -6.11
C PRO A 15 -2.84 6.14 -5.01
N SER A 16 -4.12 5.97 -5.35
CA SER A 16 -5.24 6.30 -4.45
C SER A 16 -6.34 5.23 -4.42
N ILE A 17 -6.34 4.26 -5.33
CA ILE A 17 -7.34 3.20 -5.41
C ILE A 17 -6.80 1.98 -4.67
N ASP A 18 -7.51 1.45 -3.69
CA ASP A 18 -7.08 0.28 -2.91
C ASP A 18 -7.78 -1.04 -3.33
N THR A 19 -8.61 -0.98 -4.37
CA THR A 19 -9.30 -2.14 -4.93
C THR A 19 -8.92 -2.40 -6.38
N ILE A 20 -8.72 -3.67 -6.72
CA ILE A 20 -8.57 -4.13 -8.10
C ILE A 20 -9.97 -4.32 -8.67
N ASP A 21 -10.36 -3.44 -9.60
CA ASP A 21 -11.64 -3.49 -10.29
C ASP A 21 -11.64 -4.51 -11.46
N GLU A 22 -12.81 -4.71 -12.07
CA GLU A 22 -12.99 -5.63 -13.21
C GLU A 22 -12.03 -5.36 -14.37
N ARG A 23 -11.81 -4.08 -14.69
CA ARG A 23 -10.95 -3.69 -15.81
C ARG A 23 -9.48 -4.01 -15.53
N LEU A 24 -8.99 -3.70 -14.34
CA LEU A 24 -7.62 -4.01 -13.95
C LEU A 24 -7.44 -5.52 -13.80
N TRP A 25 -8.41 -6.22 -13.22
CA TRP A 25 -8.41 -7.68 -13.12
C TRP A 25 -8.30 -8.35 -14.49
N ALA A 26 -9.11 -7.97 -15.47
CA ALA A 26 -9.03 -8.52 -16.83
C ALA A 26 -7.64 -8.38 -17.45
N GLY A 27 -6.96 -7.24 -17.22
CA GLY A 27 -5.59 -7.02 -17.68
C GLY A 27 -4.56 -7.91 -16.98
N LEU A 28 -4.66 -8.07 -15.65
CA LEU A 28 -3.79 -8.96 -14.86
C LEU A 28 -4.03 -10.43 -15.23
N TYR A 29 -5.29 -10.83 -15.40
CA TYR A 29 -5.69 -12.14 -15.89
C TYR A 29 -5.02 -12.45 -17.23
N SER A 30 -5.12 -11.55 -18.22
CA SER A 30 -4.48 -11.75 -19.53
C SER A 30 -2.96 -11.86 -19.41
N LEU A 31 -2.33 -11.05 -18.55
CA LEU A 31 -0.89 -11.16 -18.29
C LEU A 31 -0.52 -12.54 -17.74
N ILE A 32 -1.28 -13.06 -16.77
CA ILE A 32 -1.04 -14.39 -16.18
C ILE A 32 -1.24 -15.49 -17.23
N GLN A 33 -2.30 -15.43 -18.04
CA GLN A 33 -2.55 -16.40 -19.11
C GLN A 33 -1.39 -16.40 -20.13
N THR A 34 -0.93 -15.22 -20.56
CA THR A 34 0.23 -15.12 -21.46
C THR A 34 1.48 -15.78 -20.87
N ARG A 35 1.71 -15.66 -19.55
CA ARG A 35 2.86 -16.26 -18.87
C ARG A 35 2.76 -17.78 -18.68
N ILE A 36 1.54 -18.32 -18.67
CA ILE A 36 1.31 -19.76 -18.76
C ILE A 36 1.63 -20.24 -20.18
N GLU A 37 1.06 -19.55 -21.19
CA GLU A 37 1.17 -19.92 -22.60
C GLU A 37 2.59 -19.81 -23.17
N ASP A 38 3.33 -18.76 -22.81
CA ASP A 38 4.73 -18.55 -23.25
C ASP A 38 5.73 -19.41 -22.46
N GLY A 39 5.27 -20.15 -21.45
CA GLY A 39 6.08 -21.01 -20.62
C GLY A 39 6.88 -20.30 -19.53
N SER A 40 6.64 -19.00 -19.27
CA SER A 40 7.39 -18.24 -18.26
C SER A 40 7.30 -18.84 -16.85
N PHE A 41 6.21 -19.53 -16.50
CA PHE A 41 6.09 -20.23 -15.21
C PHE A 41 6.74 -21.63 -15.19
N GLY A 42 7.33 -22.06 -16.30
CA GLY A 42 8.00 -23.35 -16.44
C GLY A 42 9.27 -23.50 -15.61
N LEU A 43 9.86 -22.39 -15.12
CA LEU A 43 10.97 -22.43 -14.17
C LEU A 43 10.60 -23.23 -12.91
N ARG A 44 9.39 -23.01 -12.38
CA ARG A 44 8.86 -23.73 -11.21
C ARG A 44 8.01 -24.94 -11.61
N PHE A 45 7.33 -24.86 -12.75
CA PHE A 45 6.38 -25.88 -13.22
C PHE A 45 6.74 -26.37 -14.63
N PRO A 46 7.87 -27.07 -14.82
CA PRO A 46 8.37 -27.40 -16.15
C PRO A 46 7.46 -28.41 -16.86
N GLY A 47 6.89 -27.98 -17.99
CA GLY A 47 6.24 -28.87 -18.95
C GLY A 47 7.29 -29.67 -19.70
N GLN A 48 7.22 -30.99 -19.65
CA GLN A 48 8.20 -31.87 -20.29
C GLN A 48 7.81 -32.17 -21.74
N CYS A 49 8.82 -32.26 -22.62
CA CYS A 49 8.64 -32.80 -23.95
C CYS A 49 8.06 -34.23 -23.85
N PRO A 50 7.09 -34.64 -24.70
CA PRO A 50 6.45 -35.95 -24.61
C PRO A 50 7.40 -37.16 -24.68
N ASP A 51 8.58 -37.00 -25.26
CA ASP A 51 9.61 -38.05 -25.33
C ASP A 51 10.68 -37.97 -24.22
N GLY A 52 10.54 -37.03 -23.28
CA GLY A 52 11.42 -36.86 -22.12
C GLY A 52 12.74 -36.14 -22.42
N ASN A 53 12.94 -35.57 -23.61
CA ASN A 53 14.20 -34.89 -23.97
C ASN A 53 14.39 -33.50 -23.32
N GLY A 54 13.52 -33.12 -22.40
CA GLY A 54 13.69 -31.96 -21.53
C GLY A 54 12.47 -31.05 -21.43
N PRO A 55 12.56 -30.00 -20.60
CA PRO A 55 11.52 -29.00 -20.48
C PRO A 55 11.26 -28.25 -21.80
N CYS A 56 10.00 -27.98 -22.12
CA CYS A 56 9.58 -27.26 -23.33
C CYS A 56 8.44 -26.25 -23.09
N GLY A 57 8.07 -25.99 -21.82
CA GLY A 57 6.96 -25.08 -21.49
C GLY A 57 6.58 -25.10 -20.02
N CYS A 58 5.32 -24.77 -19.74
CA CYS A 58 4.72 -24.80 -18.40
C CYS A 58 3.73 -25.97 -18.28
N ASP A 59 3.85 -26.79 -17.23
CA ASP A 59 2.85 -27.78 -16.85
C ASP A 59 1.72 -27.07 -16.08
N GLU A 60 0.68 -26.66 -16.81
CA GLU A 60 -0.50 -26.00 -16.24
C GLU A 60 -1.21 -26.85 -15.18
N GLN A 61 -1.17 -28.18 -15.29
CA GLN A 61 -1.77 -29.04 -14.28
C GLN A 61 -0.98 -29.02 -12.97
N SER A 62 0.35 -28.94 -13.04
CA SER A 62 1.20 -28.76 -11.86
C SER A 62 1.01 -27.38 -11.26
N PHE A 63 1.02 -26.33 -12.12
CA PHE A 63 0.76 -24.95 -11.73
C PHE A 63 -0.55 -24.84 -10.93
N ARG A 64 -1.68 -25.33 -11.46
CA ARG A 64 -2.99 -25.22 -10.79
C ARG A 64 -3.06 -26.01 -9.48
N ARG A 65 -2.41 -27.18 -9.39
CA ARG A 65 -2.44 -28.01 -8.16
C ARG A 65 -1.69 -27.32 -7.02
N VAL A 66 -0.55 -26.70 -7.32
CA VAL A 66 0.23 -25.97 -6.32
C VAL A 66 -0.44 -24.63 -6.00
N LEU A 67 -1.00 -23.94 -7.00
CA LEU A 67 -1.77 -22.70 -6.78
C LEU A 67 -2.93 -22.94 -5.81
N ALA A 68 -3.73 -23.99 -6.02
CA ALA A 68 -4.85 -24.33 -5.14
C ALA A 68 -4.43 -24.64 -3.69
N ALA A 69 -3.16 -25.04 -3.47
CA ALA A 69 -2.62 -25.30 -2.14
C ALA A 69 -2.02 -24.04 -1.49
N GLU A 70 -1.40 -23.15 -2.26
CA GLU A 70 -0.72 -21.94 -1.74
C GLU A 70 -1.65 -20.72 -1.66
N VAL A 71 -2.67 -20.65 -2.52
CA VAL A 71 -3.65 -19.55 -2.58
C VAL A 71 -5.06 -20.15 -2.55
N PRO A 72 -5.52 -20.70 -1.41
CA PRO A 72 -6.73 -21.53 -1.35
C PRO A 72 -8.04 -20.78 -1.65
N TRP A 73 -8.02 -19.45 -1.65
CA TRP A 73 -9.19 -18.61 -1.96
C TRP A 73 -9.31 -18.25 -3.43
N ILE A 74 -8.37 -18.67 -4.28
CA ILE A 74 -8.50 -18.48 -5.73
C ILE A 74 -9.24 -19.67 -6.34
N GLU A 75 -10.25 -19.38 -7.16
CA GLU A 75 -10.94 -20.41 -7.92
C GLU A 75 -10.23 -20.69 -9.24
N TRP A 76 -10.20 -21.96 -9.64
CA TRP A 76 -9.63 -22.40 -10.92
C TRP A 76 -10.69 -23.14 -11.76
N PRO A 77 -10.81 -22.87 -13.08
CA PRO A 77 -10.00 -21.94 -13.87
C PRO A 77 -10.26 -20.47 -13.49
N LEU A 78 -9.23 -19.63 -13.64
CA LEU A 78 -9.39 -18.19 -13.43
C LEU A 78 -10.45 -17.65 -14.41
N SER A 79 -11.34 -16.79 -13.90
CA SER A 79 -12.36 -16.10 -14.68
C SER A 79 -11.92 -14.68 -14.98
N ALA A 80 -12.07 -14.22 -16.23
CA ALA A 80 -11.76 -12.83 -16.59
C ALA A 80 -12.82 -11.83 -16.08
N THR A 81 -14.02 -12.29 -15.75
CA THR A 81 -15.18 -11.45 -15.40
C THR A 81 -15.59 -11.55 -13.93
N GLU A 82 -15.21 -12.63 -13.25
CA GLU A 82 -15.41 -12.75 -11.80
C GLU A 82 -14.14 -12.27 -11.10
N VAL A 83 -14.26 -11.14 -10.39
CA VAL A 83 -13.13 -10.46 -9.76
C VAL A 83 -12.94 -11.00 -8.34
N PRO A 84 -11.82 -11.68 -8.03
CA PRO A 84 -11.51 -12.07 -6.66
C PRO A 84 -11.27 -10.84 -5.77
N GLU A 85 -11.32 -11.01 -4.46
CA GLU A 85 -10.95 -9.93 -3.55
C GLU A 85 -9.49 -9.50 -3.79
N THR A 86 -9.22 -8.20 -3.64
CA THR A 86 -7.89 -7.63 -3.91
C THR A 86 -6.75 -8.36 -3.19
N PRO A 87 -6.86 -8.73 -1.89
CA PRO A 87 -5.82 -9.52 -1.23
C PRO A 87 -5.54 -10.87 -1.91
N VAL A 88 -6.58 -11.56 -2.40
CA VAL A 88 -6.43 -12.84 -3.11
C VAL A 88 -5.71 -12.65 -4.45
N ILE A 89 -6.01 -11.56 -5.16
CA ILE A 89 -5.30 -11.21 -6.40
C ILE A 89 -3.83 -10.90 -6.11
N LEU A 90 -3.53 -10.20 -5.01
CA LEU A 90 -2.14 -9.92 -4.62
C LEU A 90 -1.37 -11.21 -4.28
N ASP A 91 -1.97 -12.15 -3.54
CA ASP A 91 -1.39 -13.47 -3.27
C ASP A 91 -1.10 -14.26 -4.56
N LEU A 92 -2.04 -14.23 -5.51
CA LEU A 92 -1.86 -14.83 -6.84
C LEU A 92 -0.67 -14.20 -7.60
N LEU A 93 -0.52 -12.88 -7.55
CA LEU A 93 0.59 -12.19 -8.20
C LEU A 93 1.93 -12.51 -7.53
N GLU A 94 2.00 -12.62 -6.21
CA GLU A 94 3.21 -13.09 -5.51
C GLU A 94 3.55 -14.54 -5.86
N PHE A 95 2.54 -15.40 -5.96
CA PHE A 95 2.71 -16.79 -6.41
C PHE A 95 3.30 -16.84 -7.82
N CYS A 96 2.75 -16.07 -8.76
CA CYS A 96 3.27 -15.93 -10.11
C CYS A 96 4.70 -15.36 -10.11
N ALA A 97 4.97 -14.34 -9.28
CA ALA A 97 6.29 -13.75 -9.15
C ALA A 97 7.32 -14.76 -8.62
N LYS A 98 6.95 -15.71 -7.75
CA LYS A 98 7.81 -16.82 -7.30
C LYS A 98 8.07 -17.87 -8.40
N ALA A 99 7.16 -18.02 -9.34
CA ALA A 99 7.22 -19.04 -10.40
C ALA A 99 7.89 -18.57 -11.70
N VAL A 100 7.92 -17.26 -11.95
CA VAL A 100 8.32 -16.71 -13.25
C VAL A 100 9.84 -16.77 -13.50
N GLY A 101 10.19 -17.14 -14.72
CA GLY A 101 11.51 -16.94 -15.33
C GLY A 101 11.34 -16.61 -16.82
N GLU A 102 12.28 -15.86 -17.40
CA GLU A 102 12.27 -15.55 -18.84
C GLU A 102 12.66 -16.83 -19.61
N PRO A 103 11.80 -17.34 -20.50
CA PRO A 103 12.12 -18.53 -21.28
C PRO A 103 13.29 -18.28 -22.24
N VAL A 104 14.32 -19.11 -22.13
CA VAL A 104 15.49 -19.11 -23.02
C VAL A 104 15.40 -20.33 -23.94
N GLN A 105 15.25 -20.08 -25.24
CA GLN A 105 15.17 -21.13 -26.25
C GLN A 105 16.54 -21.83 -26.41
N GLY A 106 16.54 -23.14 -26.17
CA GLY A 106 17.66 -24.03 -26.42
C GLY A 106 17.56 -24.72 -27.77
N ALA A 107 17.73 -26.05 -27.79
CA ALA A 107 17.66 -26.84 -29.02
C ALA A 107 16.22 -26.90 -29.56
N TYR A 108 16.10 -26.77 -30.89
CA TYR A 108 14.83 -26.99 -31.59
C TYR A 108 14.59 -28.48 -31.82
N HIS A 109 13.45 -28.98 -31.36
CA HIS A 109 13.03 -30.35 -31.57
C HIS A 109 12.02 -30.42 -32.73
N SER A 110 12.49 -30.86 -33.90
CA SER A 110 11.73 -30.78 -35.16
C SER A 110 10.50 -31.69 -35.23
N TYR A 111 10.52 -32.84 -34.56
CA TYR A 111 9.40 -33.79 -34.55
C TYR A 111 8.17 -33.20 -33.85
N PHE A 112 8.36 -32.62 -32.64
CA PHE A 112 7.29 -31.95 -31.90
C PHE A 112 7.16 -30.45 -32.19
N ARG A 113 8.05 -29.89 -33.01
CA ARG A 113 8.04 -28.49 -33.47
C ARG A 113 8.05 -27.46 -32.35
N HIS A 114 8.88 -27.69 -31.33
CA HIS A 114 9.10 -26.75 -30.24
C HIS A 114 10.59 -26.58 -29.92
N TYR A 115 10.91 -25.58 -29.10
CA TYR A 115 12.22 -25.47 -28.47
C TYR A 115 12.18 -26.11 -27.09
N HIS A 116 13.28 -26.76 -26.69
CA HIS A 116 13.49 -27.00 -25.27
C HIS A 116 13.87 -25.69 -24.58
N LEU A 117 13.34 -25.49 -23.40
CA LEU A 117 13.44 -24.24 -22.67
C LEU A 117 14.34 -24.40 -21.45
N SER A 118 15.09 -23.36 -21.18
CA SER A 118 15.62 -23.06 -19.85
C SER A 118 15.07 -21.71 -19.41
N TRP A 119 15.37 -21.25 -18.20
CA TRP A 119 14.77 -20.01 -17.69
C TRP A 119 15.80 -19.13 -16.98
N ASP A 120 15.74 -17.84 -17.27
CA ASP A 120 16.42 -16.80 -16.50
C ASP A 120 15.47 -16.23 -15.45
N ARG A 121 15.73 -16.56 -14.18
CA ARG A 121 14.90 -16.13 -13.05
C ARG A 121 14.90 -14.61 -12.86
N GLU A 122 16.05 -13.97 -12.98
CA GLU A 122 16.20 -12.54 -12.67
C GLU A 122 15.51 -11.71 -13.75
N ALA A 123 15.79 -12.00 -15.02
CA ALA A 123 15.15 -11.31 -16.15
C ALA A 123 13.63 -11.52 -16.17
N GLY A 124 13.16 -12.74 -15.86
CA GLY A 124 11.74 -13.04 -15.79
C GLY A 124 11.02 -12.30 -14.66
N LEU A 125 11.64 -12.24 -13.47
CA LEU A 125 11.08 -11.50 -12.34
C LEU A 125 11.01 -10.00 -12.63
N GLU A 126 12.11 -9.42 -13.13
CA GLU A 126 12.19 -8.00 -13.44
C GLU A 126 11.08 -7.61 -14.43
N ARG A 127 10.92 -8.39 -15.51
CA ARG A 127 9.89 -8.16 -16.53
C ARG A 127 8.48 -8.33 -15.98
N PHE A 128 8.23 -9.36 -15.17
CA PHE A 128 6.91 -9.59 -14.59
C PHE A 128 6.51 -8.47 -13.61
N VAL A 129 7.42 -8.08 -12.71
CA VAL A 129 7.21 -6.96 -11.77
C VAL A 129 7.00 -5.65 -12.53
N ALA A 130 7.76 -5.42 -13.60
CA ALA A 130 7.56 -4.29 -14.49
C ALA A 130 6.15 -4.28 -15.09
N ASP A 131 5.71 -5.38 -15.70
CA ASP A 131 4.41 -5.47 -16.36
C ASP A 131 3.24 -5.26 -15.36
N VAL A 132 3.30 -5.89 -14.18
CA VAL A 132 2.30 -5.73 -13.12
C VAL A 132 2.27 -4.29 -12.60
N ASN A 133 3.42 -3.71 -12.26
CA ASN A 133 3.48 -2.35 -11.72
C ASN A 133 3.08 -1.29 -12.75
N MET A 134 3.28 -1.54 -14.04
CA MET A 134 2.72 -0.70 -15.09
C MET A 134 1.18 -0.70 -15.04
N LEU A 135 0.55 -1.87 -14.94
CA LEU A 135 -0.91 -1.98 -14.83
C LEU A 135 -1.42 -1.27 -13.56
N PHE A 136 -0.77 -1.48 -12.41
CA PHE A 136 -1.13 -0.83 -11.15
C PHE A 136 -1.07 0.70 -11.25
N ARG A 137 0.06 1.26 -11.69
CA ARG A 137 0.24 2.72 -11.81
C ARG A 137 -0.77 3.35 -12.77
N ARG A 138 -1.04 2.71 -13.90
CA ARG A 138 -2.00 3.22 -14.90
C ARG A 138 -3.45 3.22 -14.41
N ASN A 139 -3.74 2.38 -13.41
CA ASN A 139 -5.04 2.28 -12.77
C ASN A 139 -5.06 2.95 -11.39
N SER A 140 -4.06 3.78 -11.04
CA SER A 140 -3.99 4.45 -9.74
C SER A 140 -4.03 3.51 -8.53
N LEU A 141 -3.69 2.23 -8.73
CA LEU A 141 -3.71 1.26 -7.64
C LEU A 141 -2.64 1.62 -6.61
N ALA A 142 -3.03 1.69 -5.34
CA ALA A 142 -2.20 2.01 -4.19
C ALA A 142 -1.34 0.83 -3.73
N PHE A 143 -0.88 0.02 -4.67
CA PHE A 143 -0.03 -1.14 -4.45
C PHE A 143 1.06 -1.19 -5.52
N GLU A 144 2.16 -1.84 -5.16
CA GLU A 144 3.22 -2.25 -6.09
C GLU A 144 3.80 -3.60 -5.67
N LEU A 145 4.36 -4.33 -6.62
CA LEU A 145 5.28 -5.42 -6.35
C LEU A 145 6.70 -4.86 -6.17
N THR A 146 7.38 -5.27 -5.11
CA THR A 146 8.82 -5.00 -4.91
C THR A 146 9.65 -5.74 -5.96
N SER A 147 10.95 -5.44 -6.03
CA SER A 147 11.89 -6.21 -6.86
C SER A 147 11.99 -7.69 -6.48
N ALA A 148 11.56 -8.07 -5.27
CA ALA A 148 11.45 -9.45 -4.83
C ALA A 148 10.13 -10.12 -5.24
N GLY A 149 9.18 -9.36 -5.80
CA GLY A 149 7.85 -9.84 -6.16
C GLY A 149 6.82 -9.81 -5.03
N GLU A 150 7.08 -9.06 -3.96
CA GLU A 150 6.18 -8.95 -2.79
C GLU A 150 5.26 -7.73 -2.94
N ALA A 151 3.97 -7.87 -2.65
CA ALA A 151 3.03 -6.77 -2.70
C ALA A 151 3.19 -5.84 -1.49
N ARG A 152 3.25 -4.53 -1.75
CA ARG A 152 3.22 -3.51 -0.70
C ARG A 152 2.35 -2.33 -1.08
N ARG A 153 1.81 -1.66 -0.06
CA ARG A 153 1.02 -0.45 -0.24
C ARG A 153 1.90 0.74 -0.62
N VAL A 154 1.41 1.59 -1.52
CA VAL A 154 2.04 2.86 -1.90
C VAL A 154 1.14 4.01 -1.47
N LEU A 155 1.69 4.98 -0.74
CA LEU A 155 0.97 6.20 -0.37
C LEU A 155 1.07 7.27 -1.46
N PRO A 156 0.08 8.17 -1.56
CA PRO A 156 0.24 9.42 -2.30
C PRO A 156 1.48 10.19 -1.84
N ALA A 157 2.26 10.75 -2.77
CA ALA A 157 3.53 11.41 -2.48
C ALA A 157 3.47 12.48 -1.36
N PRO A 158 2.47 13.39 -1.29
CA PRO A 158 2.40 14.36 -0.20
C PRO A 158 2.30 13.73 1.19
N LEU A 159 1.61 12.58 1.28
CA LEU A 159 1.47 11.82 2.50
C LEU A 159 2.74 11.01 2.79
N ALA A 160 3.34 10.38 1.78
CA ALA A 160 4.61 9.66 1.88
C ALA A 160 5.75 10.57 2.37
N ASP A 161 5.89 11.77 1.81
CA ASP A 161 6.91 12.75 2.19
C ASP A 161 6.72 13.27 3.62
N THR A 162 5.45 13.38 4.04
CA THR A 162 5.10 13.82 5.38
C THR A 162 5.37 12.74 6.43
N ILE A 163 5.14 11.47 6.10
CA ILE A 163 5.25 10.29 6.98
C ILE A 163 6.64 9.64 6.98
N GLY A 164 7.37 9.71 5.87
CA GLY A 164 8.49 8.83 5.55
C GLY A 164 9.69 8.94 6.49
N TRP A 165 9.98 10.15 7.00
CA TRP A 165 11.07 10.36 7.95
C TRP A 165 10.67 11.38 9.03
N ALA A 166 10.07 10.87 10.11
CA ALA A 166 9.75 11.63 11.31
C ALA A 166 10.37 10.92 12.51
N LEU A 167 11.27 11.61 13.21
CA LEU A 167 11.73 11.19 14.53
C LEU A 167 10.91 11.96 15.57
N PHE A 168 10.21 11.24 16.45
CA PHE A 168 9.43 11.83 17.53
C PHE A 168 10.25 11.81 18.83
N GLN A 169 10.46 12.99 19.41
CA GLN A 169 11.20 13.18 20.65
C GLN A 169 10.39 14.12 21.55
N THR A 170 9.19 13.70 21.91
CA THR A 170 8.26 14.57 22.66
C THR A 170 8.67 14.78 24.11
N GLY A 171 9.53 13.90 24.64
CA GLY A 171 9.87 13.83 26.06
C GLY A 171 8.91 12.95 26.86
N ASP A 172 7.84 12.43 26.24
CA ASP A 172 6.93 11.44 26.80
C ASP A 172 6.96 10.17 25.93
N ALA A 173 7.44 9.07 26.50
CA ALA A 173 7.66 7.83 25.77
C ALA A 173 6.37 7.23 25.18
N GLU A 174 5.22 7.46 25.82
CA GLU A 174 3.94 6.96 25.33
C GLU A 174 3.42 7.78 24.15
N THR A 175 3.57 9.12 24.17
CA THR A 175 3.30 9.97 23.01
C THR A 175 4.16 9.56 21.82
N ASP A 176 5.46 9.34 22.03
CA ASP A 176 6.38 8.88 20.96
C ASP A 176 5.95 7.51 20.41
N ARG A 177 5.53 6.57 21.28
CA ARG A 177 5.02 5.25 20.90
C ARG A 177 3.74 5.35 20.06
N LEU A 178 2.80 6.20 20.45
CA LEU A 178 1.53 6.41 19.73
C LEU A 178 1.78 7.01 18.33
N LEU A 179 2.65 8.02 18.23
CA LEU A 179 3.00 8.64 16.96
C LEU A 179 3.69 7.65 16.01
N GLU A 180 4.62 6.83 16.50
CA GLU A 180 5.28 5.82 15.68
C GLU A 180 4.32 4.69 15.29
N ALA A 181 3.40 4.28 16.17
CA ALA A 181 2.37 3.30 15.85
C ALA A 181 1.45 3.80 14.74
N ALA A 182 0.96 5.04 14.84
CA ALA A 182 0.16 5.69 13.80
C ALA A 182 0.90 5.73 12.46
N ARG A 183 2.17 6.17 12.47
CA ARG A 183 3.03 6.27 11.27
C ARG A 183 3.25 4.93 10.57
N ARG A 184 3.40 3.83 11.32
CA ARG A 184 3.61 2.48 10.76
C ARG A 184 2.31 1.87 10.24
N ARG A 185 1.21 2.00 10.98
CA ARG A 185 -0.05 1.31 10.68
C ARG A 185 -0.78 1.89 9.48
N ILE A 186 -0.69 3.20 9.23
CA ILE A 186 -1.30 3.81 8.04
C ILE A 186 -0.73 3.28 6.71
N LEU A 187 0.47 2.68 6.77
CA LEU A 187 1.12 2.01 5.64
C LEU A 187 0.63 0.58 5.41
N LEU A 188 -0.09 -0.01 6.37
CA LEU A 188 -0.59 -1.37 6.26
C LEU A 188 -1.80 -1.42 5.32
N PRO A 189 -1.98 -2.53 4.58
CA PRO A 189 -3.02 -2.65 3.56
C PRO A 189 -4.44 -2.77 4.13
N LYS A 190 -4.58 -3.28 5.35
CA LYS A 190 -5.88 -3.57 5.97
C LYS A 190 -6.60 -2.29 6.40
N PRO A 191 -7.89 -2.08 6.04
CA PRO A 191 -8.67 -0.92 6.48
C PRO A 191 -8.70 -0.74 8.00
N GLU A 192 -8.77 -1.83 8.76
CA GLU A 192 -8.82 -1.80 10.22
C GLU A 192 -7.52 -1.26 10.83
N GLU A 193 -6.37 -1.57 10.21
CA GLU A 193 -5.08 -1.04 10.63
C GLU A 193 -4.97 0.46 10.34
N ARG A 194 -5.57 0.93 9.23
CA ARG A 194 -5.65 2.36 8.91
C ARG A 194 -6.56 3.11 9.89
N GLN A 195 -7.67 2.49 10.31
CA GLN A 195 -8.53 3.03 11.35
C GLN A 195 -7.80 3.11 12.69
N ASP A 196 -7.08 2.05 13.09
CA ASP A 196 -6.25 2.08 14.30
C ASP A 196 -5.15 3.15 14.21
N ALA A 197 -4.53 3.33 13.03
CA ALA A 197 -3.54 4.39 12.82
C ALA A 197 -4.12 5.78 13.10
N LEU A 198 -5.35 6.04 12.64
CA LEU A 198 -6.06 7.29 12.89
C LEU A 198 -6.38 7.48 14.37
N GLU A 199 -6.84 6.42 15.05
CA GLU A 199 -7.07 6.42 16.50
C GLU A 199 -5.78 6.77 17.26
N LYS A 200 -4.67 6.06 17.00
CA LYS A 200 -3.38 6.31 17.69
C LYS A 200 -2.87 7.73 17.46
N LEU A 201 -3.08 8.28 16.26
CA LEU A 201 -2.71 9.66 15.97
C LEU A 201 -3.56 10.65 16.81
N TRP A 202 -4.85 10.38 16.97
CA TRP A 202 -5.74 11.21 17.79
C TRP A 202 -5.43 11.10 19.29
N ASP A 203 -5.09 9.89 19.77
CA ASP A 203 -4.63 9.66 21.15
C ASP A 203 -3.34 10.42 21.43
N ALA A 204 -2.37 10.37 20.50
CA ALA A 204 -1.14 11.16 20.58
C ALA A 204 -1.45 12.66 20.65
N PHE A 205 -2.34 13.17 19.79
CA PHE A 205 -2.77 14.57 19.82
C PHE A 205 -3.40 14.97 21.16
N GLU A 206 -4.24 14.13 21.75
CA GLU A 206 -4.82 14.42 23.08
C GLU A 206 -3.78 14.44 24.19
N ARG A 207 -2.80 13.56 24.11
CA ARG A 207 -1.69 13.47 25.07
C ARG A 207 -0.71 14.64 24.93
N MET A 208 -0.48 15.11 23.70
CA MET A 208 0.37 16.27 23.42
C MET A 208 -0.12 17.55 24.12
N LYS A 209 -1.43 17.69 24.31
CA LYS A 209 -2.04 18.82 25.02
C LYS A 209 -1.61 18.92 26.49
N THR A 210 -0.97 17.89 27.03
CA THR A 210 -0.48 17.86 28.42
C THR A 210 1.04 17.75 28.56
N LEU A 211 1.80 18.09 27.51
CA LEU A 211 3.27 18.02 27.54
C LEU A 211 3.94 19.23 28.19
N GLU A 212 3.29 20.40 28.14
CA GLU A 212 3.81 21.61 28.77
C GLU A 212 3.47 21.63 30.27
N PRO A 213 4.28 22.24 31.14
CA PRO A 213 3.93 22.41 32.53
C PRO A 213 2.76 23.38 32.68
N GLY A 214 1.82 23.08 33.56
CA GLY A 214 0.70 23.98 33.84
C GLY A 214 -0.38 23.37 34.71
N PRO A 215 -1.30 24.18 35.27
CA PRO A 215 -2.27 23.70 36.25
C PRO A 215 -3.46 22.96 35.62
N ASN A 216 -3.69 23.11 34.30
CA ASN A 216 -4.73 22.37 33.59
C ASN A 216 -4.39 22.18 32.10
N LYS A 217 -5.03 21.18 31.49
CA LYS A 217 -4.85 20.79 30.08
C LYS A 217 -5.03 21.94 29.09
N ARG A 218 -5.95 22.87 29.35
CA ARG A 218 -6.22 24.00 28.44
C ARG A 218 -5.02 24.94 28.39
N ILE A 219 -4.48 25.30 29.55
CA ILE A 219 -3.31 26.18 29.64
C ILE A 219 -2.07 25.51 29.04
N GLN A 220 -1.88 24.20 29.29
CA GLN A 220 -0.76 23.46 28.71
C GLN A 220 -0.86 23.39 27.18
N ALA A 221 -2.05 23.15 26.63
CA ALA A 221 -2.30 23.18 25.19
C ALA A 221 -2.05 24.57 24.58
N ASP A 222 -2.47 25.64 25.25
CA ASP A 222 -2.22 27.00 24.77
C ASP A 222 -0.71 27.33 24.77
N ALA A 223 0.01 26.94 25.83
CA ALA A 223 1.47 27.12 25.90
C ALA A 223 2.20 26.37 24.78
N LEU A 224 1.71 25.18 24.41
CA LEU A 224 2.26 24.41 23.29
C LEU A 224 2.13 25.18 21.96
N LEU A 225 0.97 25.80 21.72
CA LEU A 225 0.70 26.58 20.52
C LEU A 225 1.43 27.93 20.51
N ASP A 226 1.66 28.55 21.68
CA ASP A 226 2.41 29.79 21.82
C ASP A 226 3.89 29.64 21.43
N ARG A 227 4.43 28.41 21.51
CA ARG A 227 5.77 28.09 20.99
C ARG A 227 5.82 27.98 19.47
N VAL A 228 4.68 27.73 18.82
CA VAL A 228 4.57 27.58 17.36
C VAL A 228 4.35 28.93 16.68
N ALA A 229 3.57 29.81 17.31
CA ALA A 229 3.21 31.10 16.76
C ALA A 229 3.10 32.16 17.86
N ALA A 230 3.53 33.39 17.56
CA ALA A 230 3.55 34.47 18.53
C ALA A 230 2.15 34.71 19.15
N PRO A 231 2.05 34.83 20.48
CA PRO A 231 0.80 35.16 21.16
C PRO A 231 0.14 36.42 20.57
N GLY A 232 -1.17 36.36 20.34
CA GLY A 232 -1.94 37.46 19.75
C GLY A 232 -1.81 37.63 18.23
N SER A 233 -1.00 36.81 17.55
CA SER A 233 -0.96 36.80 16.08
C SER A 233 -2.20 36.12 15.48
N ALA A 234 -2.63 36.58 14.30
CA ALA A 234 -3.75 35.97 13.56
C ALA A 234 -3.51 34.48 13.26
N PHE A 235 -2.26 34.08 13.03
CA PHE A 235 -1.89 32.68 12.81
C PHE A 235 -2.02 31.85 14.09
N ARG A 236 -1.62 32.38 15.25
CA ARG A 236 -1.80 31.70 16.55
C ARG A 236 -3.28 31.47 16.88
N GLU A 237 -4.14 32.43 16.56
CA GLU A 237 -5.59 32.26 16.70
C GLU A 237 -6.14 31.19 15.75
N ALA A 238 -5.66 31.17 14.50
CA ALA A 238 -6.03 30.14 13.53
C ALA A 238 -5.63 28.73 13.99
N LEU A 239 -4.43 28.57 14.57
CA LEU A 239 -3.99 27.31 15.17
C LEU A 239 -4.87 26.88 16.34
N GLY A 240 -5.31 27.82 17.19
CA GLY A 240 -6.24 27.53 18.28
C GLY A 240 -7.59 27.03 17.78
N ARG A 241 -8.14 27.65 16.73
CA ARG A 241 -9.38 27.21 16.08
C ARG A 241 -9.23 25.82 15.46
N GLU A 242 -8.11 25.57 14.76
CA GLU A 242 -7.82 24.25 14.17
C GLU A 242 -7.71 23.16 15.25
N ALA A 243 -7.01 23.43 16.36
CA ALA A 243 -6.90 22.49 17.47
C ALA A 243 -8.27 22.17 18.11
N ALA A 244 -9.14 23.18 18.25
CA ALA A 244 -10.50 23.00 18.74
C ALA A 244 -11.35 22.16 17.77
N GLU A 245 -11.25 22.44 16.47
CA GLU A 245 -11.95 21.70 15.42
C GLU A 245 -11.52 20.23 15.37
N LEU A 246 -10.21 19.96 15.42
CA LEU A 246 -9.67 18.59 15.49
C LEU A 246 -10.10 17.85 16.76
N THR A 247 -10.28 18.57 17.87
CA THR A 247 -10.85 17.99 19.10
C THR A 247 -12.32 17.62 18.89
N SER A 248 -13.09 18.50 18.24
CA SER A 248 -14.51 18.29 17.94
C SER A 248 -14.70 17.08 17.02
N ILE A 249 -13.96 17.01 15.92
CA ILE A 249 -13.97 15.89 14.96
C ILE A 249 -13.72 14.57 15.69
N GLY A 250 -12.69 14.50 16.53
CA GLY A 250 -12.39 13.29 17.30
C GLY A 250 -13.50 12.86 18.26
N ASN A 251 -14.33 13.78 18.75
CA ASN A 251 -15.46 13.47 19.62
C ASN A 251 -16.72 13.07 18.83
N SER A 252 -16.91 13.62 17.63
CA SER A 252 -18.12 13.43 16.82
C SER A 252 -18.10 12.15 15.98
N PHE A 253 -16.93 11.76 15.47
CA PHE A 253 -16.76 10.56 14.66
C PHE A 253 -16.18 9.42 15.50
N ARG A 254 -16.42 8.16 15.09
CA ARG A 254 -15.85 6.94 15.68
C ARG A 254 -14.36 6.79 15.37
N ILE A 255 -13.59 7.78 15.81
CA ILE A 255 -12.13 7.84 15.71
C ILE A 255 -11.52 7.42 17.04
N ARG A 256 -12.14 7.80 18.16
CA ARG A 256 -11.76 7.43 19.52
C ARG A 256 -13.01 7.25 20.37
N HIS A 257 -12.93 6.39 21.39
CA HIS A 257 -14.03 6.10 22.32
C HIS A 257 -15.32 5.77 21.57
N PHE A 258 -15.49 4.52 21.15
CA PHE A 258 -16.64 4.06 20.37
C PHE A 258 -17.95 4.17 21.17
N GLU A 259 -18.55 5.35 21.13
CA GLU A 259 -19.89 5.59 21.65
C GLU A 259 -20.92 5.36 20.54
N VAL A 260 -22.08 4.82 20.90
CA VAL A 260 -23.19 4.54 19.96
C VAL A 260 -23.70 5.80 19.24
N THR A 261 -23.45 6.99 19.80
CA THR A 261 -23.86 8.30 19.29
C THR A 261 -22.93 8.84 18.20
N GLN A 262 -21.73 8.28 18.03
CA GLN A 262 -20.75 8.77 17.06
C GLN A 262 -20.98 8.23 15.65
N GLU A 263 -20.73 9.08 14.66
CA GLU A 263 -20.82 8.73 13.24
C GLU A 263 -19.61 7.89 12.79
N ALA A 264 -19.84 6.84 12.00
CA ALA A 264 -18.77 6.01 11.47
C ALA A 264 -18.18 6.63 10.19
N LEU A 265 -16.86 6.55 10.02
CA LEU A 265 -16.23 6.87 8.74
C LEU A 265 -16.56 5.75 7.75
N THR A 266 -17.07 6.11 6.58
CA THR A 266 -17.61 5.16 5.58
C THR A 266 -16.67 4.87 4.42
N SER A 267 -15.54 5.57 4.30
CA SER A 267 -14.58 5.40 3.21
C SER A 267 -13.13 5.52 3.67
N ALA A 268 -12.23 4.85 2.96
CA ALA A 268 -10.79 4.96 3.16
C ALA A 268 -10.30 6.41 2.94
N ASP A 269 -10.86 7.12 1.96
CA ASP A 269 -10.53 8.52 1.68
C ASP A 269 -10.79 9.43 2.87
N HIS A 270 -11.86 9.20 3.64
CA HIS A 270 -12.13 9.98 4.86
C HIS A 270 -11.05 9.75 5.92
N ILE A 271 -10.62 8.50 6.11
CA ILE A 271 -9.55 8.13 7.06
C ILE A 271 -8.25 8.83 6.64
N GLU A 272 -7.89 8.74 5.37
CA GLU A 272 -6.65 9.34 4.85
C GLU A 272 -6.65 10.86 4.92
N TYR A 273 -7.78 11.50 4.60
CA TYR A 273 -7.94 12.94 4.74
C TYR A 273 -7.73 13.38 6.20
N LEU A 274 -8.43 12.74 7.15
CA LEU A 274 -8.34 13.10 8.57
C LEU A 274 -6.96 12.79 9.15
N PHE A 275 -6.35 11.66 8.77
CA PHE A 275 -4.99 11.31 9.16
C PHE A 275 -4.02 12.38 8.67
N THR A 276 -4.09 12.75 7.38
CA THR A 276 -3.21 13.76 6.78
C THR A 276 -3.35 15.11 7.48
N ARG A 277 -4.59 15.57 7.70
CA ARG A 277 -4.89 16.84 8.36
C ARG A 277 -4.34 16.87 9.78
N MET A 278 -4.63 15.84 10.59
CA MET A 278 -4.16 15.75 11.96
C MET A 278 -2.64 15.62 12.03
N PHE A 279 -2.04 14.79 11.17
CA PHE A 279 -0.59 14.56 11.17
C PHE A 279 0.16 15.84 10.80
N ALA A 280 -0.33 16.59 9.79
CA ALA A 280 0.23 17.90 9.43
C ALA A 280 0.20 18.89 10.61
N PHE A 281 -0.92 18.94 11.34
CA PHE A 281 -1.05 19.76 12.53
C PHE A 281 -0.07 19.34 13.64
N VAL A 282 -0.05 18.05 13.99
CA VAL A 282 0.85 17.48 15.01
C VAL A 282 2.31 17.77 14.65
N ARG A 283 2.70 17.53 13.41
CA ARG A 283 4.07 17.75 12.92
C ARG A 283 4.49 19.22 13.03
N LEU A 284 3.61 20.16 12.65
CA LEU A 284 3.87 21.59 12.81
C LEU A 284 4.14 21.94 14.29
N VAL A 285 3.32 21.39 15.20
CA VAL A 285 3.45 21.63 16.64
C VAL A 285 4.74 21.02 17.20
N LEU A 286 5.08 19.79 16.83
CA LEU A 286 6.32 19.14 17.27
C LEU A 286 7.55 19.90 16.78
N ARG A 287 7.57 20.35 15.53
CA ARG A 287 8.66 21.18 14.98
C ARG A 287 8.79 22.51 15.70
N GLY A 288 7.69 23.24 15.86
CA GLY A 288 7.67 24.52 16.55
C GLY A 288 8.12 24.42 18.02
N THR A 289 8.03 23.23 18.61
CA THR A 289 8.48 22.99 19.99
C THR A 289 9.84 22.33 20.13
N GLY A 290 10.50 21.94 19.04
CA GLY A 290 11.80 21.26 19.05
C GLY A 290 11.74 19.77 19.39
N ARG A 291 10.58 19.12 19.18
CA ARG A 291 10.30 17.72 19.51
C ARG A 291 10.37 16.77 18.31
N GLY A 292 11.01 17.20 17.22
CA GLY A 292 11.08 16.48 15.95
C GLY A 292 9.80 16.62 15.11
N GLY A 293 9.51 15.61 14.27
CA GLY A 293 8.39 15.61 13.30
C GLY A 293 8.79 15.83 11.84
#